data_AF-A0A182YA17-F1
#
_entry.id   AF-A0A182YA17-F1
#
_cell.length_a   1.000
_cell.length_b   1.000
_cell.length_c   1.000
_cell.angle_alpha   90.00
_cell.angle_beta   90.00
_cell.angle_gamma   90.00
#
_symmetry.space_group_name_H-M   'P 1'
#
loop_
_entity.id
_entity.type
_entity.pdbx_description
1 polymer ?
#
loop_
_entity_poly.entity_id
_entity_poly.type
_entity_poly.pdbx_seq_one_letter_code
_entity_poly.pdbx_strand_id
1 'polypeptide(L)'
;MKGVAYFNHKHGCQKCTVEGKHHSAARVIYFPDIDAPVRTDEDFRALKYGDHHRETSPFIDLLFFDMIKGFPTSDCLHLLDYEITRTYVNCLKSGKLGLHRKWSPDTISRINNVLQNVEIPIDYHR
;
A
#
# COMPACT_ATOMS: atom_id res chain seq x y z
N MET A 1 6.06 -13.94 4.87
CA MET A 1 7.13 -14.21 3.88
C MET A 1 8.47 -13.58 4.28
N LYS A 2 8.57 -12.28 4.60
CA LYS A 2 9.84 -11.64 5.01
C LYS A 2 10.29 -11.92 6.46
N GLY A 3 9.44 -12.51 7.29
CA GLY A 3 9.78 -12.86 8.68
C GLY A 3 9.76 -11.68 9.67
N VAL A 4 8.89 -10.71 9.40
CA VAL A 4 8.85 -9.41 10.10
C VAL A 4 7.48 -9.16 10.70
N ALA A 5 7.41 -8.18 11.60
CA ALA A 5 6.17 -7.73 12.21
C ALA A 5 5.15 -7.32 11.13
N TYR A 6 3.90 -7.72 11.34
CA TYR A 6 2.79 -7.42 10.42
C TYR A 6 2.50 -5.92 10.37
N PHE A 7 1.88 -5.43 9.29
CA PHE A 7 1.70 -3.99 9.05
C PHE A 7 0.92 -3.27 10.17
N ASN A 8 0.06 -4.00 10.89
CA ASN A 8 -0.74 -3.48 12.01
C ASN A 8 -0.02 -3.59 13.37
N HIS A 9 1.26 -3.93 13.40
CA HIS A 9 2.06 -4.00 14.62
C HIS A 9 2.73 -2.66 14.92
N LYS A 10 3.08 -2.41 16.20
CA LYS A 10 3.84 -1.22 16.63
C LYS A 10 5.12 -1.01 15.80
N HIS A 11 5.85 -2.08 15.52
CA HIS A 11 7.06 -2.05 14.69
C HIS A 11 6.79 -2.56 13.25
N GLY A 12 5.56 -2.39 12.77
CA GLY A 12 5.03 -3.05 11.57
C GLY A 12 5.38 -2.38 10.24
N CYS A 13 5.75 -1.10 10.25
CA CYS A 13 6.14 -0.40 9.02
C CYS A 13 7.31 -1.15 8.36
N GLN A 14 7.26 -1.31 7.04
CA GLN A 14 8.27 -2.06 6.27
C GLN A 14 9.36 -1.17 5.71
N LYS A 15 9.14 0.15 5.64
CA LYS A 15 10.01 1.12 4.97
C LYS A 15 10.82 1.99 5.92
N CYS A 16 10.27 2.37 7.07
CA CYS A 16 10.96 3.23 8.04
C CYS A 16 10.73 2.78 9.49
N THR A 17 11.63 3.22 10.36
CA THR A 17 11.70 2.84 11.79
C THR A 17 10.60 3.44 12.66
N VAL A 18 9.56 4.03 12.06
CA VAL A 18 8.41 4.59 12.78
C VAL A 18 7.78 3.58 13.72
N GLU A 19 7.45 4.04 14.92
CA GLU A 19 6.68 3.28 15.89
C GLU A 19 5.20 3.63 15.81
N GLY A 20 4.36 2.62 15.63
CA GLY A 20 2.92 2.74 15.63
C GLY A 20 2.38 3.02 17.03
N LYS A 21 1.35 3.87 17.11
CA LYS A 21 0.59 4.13 18.33
C LYS A 21 -0.76 3.41 18.24
N HIS A 22 -1.22 2.87 19.37
CA HIS A 22 -2.53 2.26 19.45
C HIS A 22 -3.61 3.31 19.71
N HIS A 23 -4.61 3.38 18.84
CA HIS A 23 -5.80 4.20 19.03
C HIS A 23 -6.89 3.38 19.72
N SER A 24 -7.05 3.57 21.04
CA SER A 24 -7.91 2.73 21.89
C SER A 24 -9.37 2.66 21.44
N ALA A 25 -9.96 3.79 21.02
CA ALA A 25 -11.36 3.86 20.62
C ALA A 25 -11.64 3.12 19.30
N ALA A 26 -10.69 3.17 18.35
CA ALA A 26 -10.83 2.53 17.05
C ALA A 26 -10.20 1.12 17.00
N ARG A 27 -9.43 0.75 18.04
CA ARG A 27 -8.70 -0.52 18.15
C ARG A 27 -7.77 -0.78 16.95
N VAL A 28 -7.08 0.26 16.50
CA VAL A 28 -6.13 0.20 15.37
C VAL A 28 -4.76 0.71 15.78
N ILE A 29 -3.71 0.26 15.10
CA ILE A 29 -2.40 0.90 15.11
C ILE A 29 -2.37 1.95 13.99
N TYR A 30 -1.86 3.14 14.30
CA TYR A 30 -1.57 4.19 13.32
C TYR A 30 -0.14 4.69 13.50
N PHE A 31 0.46 5.22 12.44
CA PHE A 31 1.84 5.73 12.44
C PHE A 31 1.79 7.28 12.36
N PRO A 32 1.96 7.98 13.49
CA PRO A 32 1.83 9.45 13.53
C PRO A 32 3.02 10.18 12.92
N ASP A 33 4.21 9.59 12.99
CA ASP A 33 5.45 10.26 12.63
C ASP A 33 5.82 9.93 11.18
N ILE A 34 6.05 10.96 10.37
CA ILE A 34 6.35 10.83 8.94
C ILE A 34 7.85 10.90 8.62
N ASP A 35 8.65 11.41 9.56
CA ASP A 35 10.09 11.69 9.37
C ASP A 35 11.00 10.63 10.02
N ALA A 36 10.49 9.41 10.23
CA ALA A 36 11.29 8.35 10.83
C ALA A 36 12.40 7.86 9.86
N PRO A 37 13.60 7.50 10.38
CA PRO A 37 14.67 6.98 9.55
C PRO A 37 14.24 5.79 8.68
N VAL A 38 14.61 5.84 7.41
CA VAL A 38 14.35 4.77 6.43
C VAL A 38 15.18 3.53 6.79
N ARG A 39 14.59 2.35 6.60
CA ARG A 39 15.33 1.09 6.75
C ARG A 39 16.24 0.86 5.55
N THR A 40 17.43 0.35 5.83
CA THR A 40 18.42 -0.10 4.85
C THR A 40 18.51 -1.63 4.80
N ASP A 41 18.98 -2.16 3.67
CA ASP A 41 19.24 -3.59 3.50
C ASP A 41 20.34 -4.07 4.46
N GLU A 42 21.40 -3.28 4.60
CA GLU A 42 22.56 -3.57 5.43
C GLU A 42 22.16 -3.73 6.91
N ASP A 43 21.39 -2.78 7.44
CA ASP A 43 20.94 -2.84 8.83
C ASP A 43 19.89 -3.92 9.06
N PHE A 44 19.10 -4.26 8.03
CA PHE A 44 18.15 -5.38 8.10
C PHE A 44 18.90 -6.71 8.22
N ARG A 45 19.93 -6.91 7.41
CA ARG A 45 20.80 -8.10 7.43
C ARG A 45 21.62 -8.20 8.71
N ALA A 46 22.01 -7.06 9.27
CA ALA A 46 22.65 -6.97 10.58
C ALA A 46 21.67 -7.08 11.77
N LEU A 47 20.38 -7.38 11.52
CA LEU A 47 19.33 -7.56 12.54
C LEU A 47 19.17 -6.36 13.49
N LYS A 48 19.40 -5.13 13.02
CA LYS A 48 19.37 -3.93 13.87
C LYS A 48 17.97 -3.45 14.25
N TYR A 49 16.90 -4.01 13.69
CA TYR A 49 15.53 -3.50 13.89
C TYR A 49 14.71 -4.21 14.98
N GLY A 50 15.35 -4.93 15.90
CA GLY A 50 14.71 -5.48 17.11
C GLY A 50 13.37 -6.19 16.83
N ASP A 51 12.30 -5.74 17.51
CA ASP A 51 10.93 -6.26 17.42
C ASP A 51 10.28 -6.20 16.02
N HIS A 52 10.90 -5.51 15.07
CA HIS A 52 10.53 -5.62 13.66
C HIS A 52 10.83 -7.02 13.10
N HIS A 53 11.89 -7.68 13.55
CA HIS A 53 12.24 -9.05 13.19
C HIS A 53 11.45 -10.05 14.05
N ARG A 54 10.74 -10.97 13.42
CA ARG A 54 9.94 -12.01 14.10
C ARG A 54 10.56 -13.38 13.95
N GLU A 55 11.11 -13.64 12.79
CA GLU A 55 11.74 -14.91 12.40
C GLU A 55 12.82 -14.60 11.36
N THR A 56 13.77 -15.53 11.18
CA THR A 56 14.78 -15.39 10.14
C THR A 56 14.10 -15.44 8.77
N SER A 57 14.37 -14.44 7.93
CA SER A 57 13.82 -14.39 6.59
C SER A 57 14.44 -15.51 5.73
N PRO A 58 13.65 -16.31 5.00
CA PRO A 58 14.20 -17.32 4.08
C PRO A 58 14.94 -16.70 2.89
N PHE A 59 14.74 -15.38 2.68
CA PHE A 59 15.38 -14.62 1.60
C PHE A 59 16.68 -13.94 2.04
N ILE A 60 17.10 -14.13 3.30
CA ILE A 60 18.24 -13.41 3.87
C ILE A 60 19.56 -13.70 3.14
N ASP A 61 19.71 -14.86 2.49
CA ASP A 61 20.94 -15.20 1.78
C ASP A 61 20.90 -14.88 0.28
N LEU A 62 19.79 -14.30 -0.21
CA LEU A 62 19.70 -13.90 -1.62
C LEU A 62 20.66 -12.74 -1.91
N LEU A 63 21.56 -13.00 -2.86
CA LEU A 63 22.46 -12.01 -3.42
C LEU A 63 21.68 -11.09 -4.37
N PHE A 64 22.10 -9.82 -4.43
CA PHE A 64 21.50 -8.79 -5.31
C PHE A 64 20.01 -8.54 -5.08
N PHE A 65 19.50 -8.87 -3.88
CA PHE A 65 18.13 -8.62 -3.49
C PHE A 65 18.10 -7.74 -2.22
N ASP A 66 17.61 -6.51 -2.38
CA ASP A 66 17.46 -5.54 -1.30
C ASP A 66 16.25 -5.96 -0.44
N MET A 67 16.48 -6.28 0.82
CA MET A 67 15.46 -6.77 1.76
C MET A 67 14.40 -5.72 2.09
N ILE A 68 14.64 -4.44 1.84
CA ILE A 68 13.68 -3.35 2.09
C ILE A 68 12.92 -2.97 0.81
N LYS A 69 13.60 -2.91 -0.34
CA LYS A 69 13.05 -2.44 -1.62
C LYS A 69 12.56 -3.57 -2.53
N GLY A 70 13.15 -4.75 -2.43
CA GLY A 70 12.84 -5.89 -3.30
C GLY A 70 11.49 -6.53 -3.03
N PHE A 71 10.89 -6.28 -1.86
CA PHE A 71 9.51 -6.71 -1.59
C PHE A 71 8.51 -5.64 -2.01
N PRO A 72 7.44 -6.02 -2.75
CA PRO A 72 6.31 -5.15 -2.97
C PRO A 72 5.61 -4.92 -1.62
N THR A 73 5.75 -3.72 -1.08
CA THR A 73 4.90 -3.22 0.01
C THR A 73 3.68 -2.65 -0.66
N SER A 74 2.67 -3.50 -0.74
CA SER A 74 1.43 -3.36 -1.47
C SER A 74 0.64 -2.10 -1.10
N ASP A 75 0.97 -0.93 -1.69
CA ASP A 75 0.23 0.30 -1.39
C ASP A 75 -0.29 1.03 -2.65
N CYS A 76 0.48 1.19 -3.74
CA CYS A 76 -0.09 1.88 -4.92
C CYS A 76 -1.25 1.10 -5.54
N LEU A 77 -1.00 -0.13 -5.99
CA LEU A 77 -2.02 -0.85 -6.77
C LEU A 77 -3.28 -1.15 -5.94
N HIS A 78 -3.14 -1.59 -4.68
CA HIS A 78 -4.28 -2.02 -3.87
C HIS A 78 -4.94 -0.86 -3.12
N LEU A 79 -4.18 0.00 -2.44
CA LEU A 79 -4.76 1.07 -1.62
C LEU A 79 -5.09 2.31 -2.46
N LEU A 80 -4.22 2.71 -3.39
CA LEU A 80 -4.44 3.91 -4.21
C LEU A 80 -5.26 3.60 -5.47
N ASP A 81 -4.83 2.65 -6.29
CA ASP A 81 -5.43 2.41 -7.62
C ASP A 81 -6.71 1.57 -7.52
N TYR A 82 -6.74 0.55 -6.64
CA TYR A 82 -7.92 -0.29 -6.50
C TYR A 82 -8.96 0.25 -5.51
N GLU A 83 -8.55 0.74 -4.34
CA GLU A 83 -9.51 1.25 -3.34
C GLU A 83 -9.89 2.70 -3.59
N ILE A 84 -8.93 3.63 -3.50
CA ILE A 84 -9.21 5.08 -3.59
C ILE A 84 -9.68 5.47 -4.98
N THR A 85 -8.97 5.09 -6.03
CA THR A 85 -9.30 5.49 -7.41
C THR A 85 -10.64 4.92 -7.85
N ARG A 86 -10.91 3.62 -7.57
CA ARG A 86 -12.23 3.02 -7.82
C ARG A 86 -13.35 3.75 -7.08
N THR A 87 -13.15 4.06 -5.80
CA THR A 87 -14.14 4.75 -4.98
C THR A 87 -14.41 6.15 -5.53
N TYR A 88 -13.35 6.88 -5.85
CA TYR A 88 -13.43 8.23 -6.40
C TYR A 88 -14.15 8.26 -7.75
N VAL A 89 -13.78 7.37 -8.69
CA VAL A 89 -14.44 7.24 -10.00
C VAL A 89 -15.92 6.88 -9.85
N ASN A 90 -16.26 5.95 -8.95
CA ASN A 90 -17.66 5.58 -8.69
C ASN A 90 -18.46 6.74 -8.09
N CYS A 91 -17.85 7.53 -7.22
CA CYS A 91 -18.49 8.72 -6.66
C CYS A 91 -18.68 9.83 -7.70
N LEU A 92 -17.73 10.02 -8.64
CA LEU A 92 -17.90 10.95 -9.77
C LEU A 92 -19.00 10.50 -10.73
N LYS A 93 -19.11 9.19 -11.01
CA LYS A 93 -20.19 8.61 -11.82
C LYS A 93 -21.56 8.75 -11.15
N SER A 94 -21.64 8.50 -9.85
CA SER A 94 -22.91 8.50 -9.11
C SER A 94 -23.31 9.85 -8.52
N GLY A 95 -22.38 10.80 -8.42
CA GLY A 95 -22.59 12.12 -7.79
C GLY A 95 -22.53 12.12 -6.26
N LYS A 96 -21.97 11.07 -5.63
CA LYS A 96 -22.01 10.87 -4.17
C LYS A 96 -20.93 11.63 -3.38
N LEU A 97 -20.03 12.36 -4.05
CA LEU A 97 -18.87 13.02 -3.42
C LEU A 97 -19.20 14.37 -2.76
N GLY A 98 -20.42 14.92 -2.92
CA GLY A 98 -20.92 16.14 -2.26
C GLY A 98 -20.24 17.46 -2.69
N LEU A 99 -18.92 17.48 -2.78
CA LEU A 99 -18.06 18.62 -3.13
C LEU A 99 -17.76 18.72 -4.64
N HIS A 100 -17.81 17.60 -5.36
CA HIS A 100 -17.57 17.55 -6.81
C HIS A 100 -18.86 17.21 -7.56
N ARG A 101 -19.05 17.86 -8.72
CA ARG A 101 -20.19 17.57 -9.59
C ARG A 101 -20.04 16.18 -10.19
N LYS A 102 -21.15 15.44 -10.20
CA LYS A 102 -21.32 14.22 -10.99
C LYS A 102 -20.83 14.46 -12.43
N TRP A 103 -20.15 13.49 -13.02
CA TRP A 103 -19.79 13.55 -14.44
C TRP A 103 -21.04 13.69 -15.31
N SER A 104 -20.92 14.52 -16.35
CA SER A 104 -21.99 14.69 -17.33
C SER A 104 -22.24 13.38 -18.09
N PRO A 105 -23.46 13.16 -18.63
CA PRO A 105 -23.73 12.02 -19.50
C PRO A 105 -22.74 11.91 -20.66
N ASP A 106 -22.37 13.03 -21.28
CA ASP A 106 -21.37 13.09 -22.36
C ASP A 106 -19.97 12.64 -21.89
N THR A 107 -19.54 13.08 -20.71
CA THR A 107 -18.27 12.66 -20.12
C THR A 107 -18.27 11.15 -19.87
N ILE A 108 -19.34 10.60 -19.32
CA ILE A 108 -19.48 9.16 -19.07
C ILE A 108 -19.45 8.38 -20.39
N SER A 109 -20.16 8.85 -21.42
CA SER A 109 -20.16 8.24 -22.75
C SER A 109 -18.76 8.23 -23.37
N ARG A 110 -18.04 9.36 -23.33
CA ARG A 110 -16.67 9.46 -23.82
C ARG A 110 -15.72 8.50 -23.10
N ILE A 111 -15.79 8.43 -21.77
CA ILE A 111 -14.94 7.53 -20.98
C ILE A 111 -15.25 6.07 -21.32
N ASN A 112 -16.52 5.68 -21.38
CA ASN A 112 -16.92 4.32 -21.74
C ASN A 112 -16.41 3.93 -23.14
N ASN A 113 -16.49 4.84 -24.11
CA ASN A 113 -15.98 4.60 -25.47
C ASN A 113 -14.46 4.39 -25.47
N VAL A 114 -13.70 5.15 -24.66
CA VAL A 114 -12.26 4.91 -24.51
C VAL A 114 -12.01 3.53 -23.88
N LEU A 115 -12.70 3.20 -22.78
CA LEU A 115 -12.52 1.94 -22.06
C LEU A 115 -12.86 0.70 -22.89
N GLN A 116 -13.81 0.78 -23.82
CA GLN A 116 -14.13 -0.31 -24.75
C GLN A 116 -12.98 -0.65 -25.69
N ASN A 117 -12.07 0.29 -25.93
CA ASN A 117 -10.92 0.11 -26.81
C ASN A 117 -9.63 -0.23 -26.04
N VAL A 118 -9.68 -0.37 -24.72
CA VAL A 118 -8.53 -0.76 -23.91
C VAL A 118 -8.39 -2.27 -23.91
N GLU A 119 -7.23 -2.77 -24.33
CA GLU A 119 -6.90 -4.17 -24.22
C GLU A 119 -6.68 -4.52 -22.74
N ILE A 120 -7.49 -5.45 -22.22
CA ILE A 120 -7.40 -5.87 -20.83
C ILE A 120 -6.32 -6.98 -20.74
N PRO A 121 -5.31 -6.84 -19.86
CA PRO A 121 -4.30 -7.88 -19.67
C PRO A 121 -4.92 -9.22 -19.28
N ILE A 122 -4.33 -10.32 -19.74
CA ILE A 122 -4.86 -11.68 -19.53
C ILE A 122 -4.98 -12.01 -18.03
N ASP A 123 -4.11 -11.43 -17.21
CA ASP A 123 -4.03 -11.66 -15.76
C ASP A 123 -5.06 -10.84 -14.96
N TYR A 124 -5.97 -10.13 -15.64
CA TYR A 124 -7.04 -9.38 -15.00
C TYR A 124 -8.17 -10.32 -14.53
N HIS A 125 -8.18 -10.64 -13.24
CA HIS A 125 -9.29 -11.37 -12.61
C HIS A 125 -10.50 -10.43 -12.44
N ARG A 126 -11.64 -10.80 -13.03
CA ARG A 126 -12.93 -10.08 -12.92
C ARG A 126 -13.62 -10.29 -11.58
#